data_AF-A0A848V332-F1
#
_entry.id   AF-A0A848V332-F1
#
_cell.length_a   1.000
_cell.length_b   1.000
_cell.length_c   1.000
_cell.angle_alpha   90.00
_cell.angle_beta   90.00
_cell.angle_gamma   90.00
#
_symmetry.space_group_name_H-M   'P 1'
#
loop_
_entity.id
_entity.type
_entity.pdbx_description
1 polymer ?
#
loop_
_entity_poly.entity_id
_entity_poly.type
_entity_poly.pdbx_seq_one_letter_code
_entity_poly.pdbx_strand_id
1 'polypeptide(L)'
;MTIADPESEFFDYIKDASFPCVGAKSALAQNAIKTIIMSDFADESKDLALYLALLEFGENLDLESPIVQSFAAIFAETRTGDEIEFEMLLWERLRAIQKVDAYMGNDWDEETDSDPHSPKFSMSIGGTSFFIIGLHPKASRPARRFKYPTFIFNSTAQFAKLRADGRFEKMRQIIRERDKALAGNINPMLTDYGDRSEARQYSGRMLPEEWEAPFDPKEPVNVPPHYRAKVGHKL
;
A
#
# COMPACT_ATOMS: atom_id res chain seq x y z
N MET A 1 3.88 -0.29 33.22
CA MET A 1 3.88 -0.92 31.89
C MET A 1 3.34 0.13 30.94
N THR A 2 4.19 0.68 30.07
CA THR A 2 3.72 1.50 28.96
C THR A 2 2.83 0.62 28.09
N ILE A 3 1.60 1.05 27.84
CA ILE A 3 0.73 0.42 26.84
C ILE A 3 1.48 0.58 25.51
N ALA A 4 1.68 -0.51 24.78
CA ALA A 4 2.29 -0.45 23.46
C ALA A 4 1.41 0.42 22.56
N ASP A 5 2.01 1.43 21.93
CA ASP A 5 1.36 2.28 20.93
C ASP A 5 1.96 1.94 19.55
N PRO A 6 1.27 1.13 18.74
CA PRO A 6 1.81 0.70 17.45
C PRO A 6 2.11 1.84 16.48
N GLU A 7 1.39 2.95 16.58
CA GLU A 7 1.64 4.14 15.75
C GLU A 7 2.95 4.81 16.16
N SER A 8 3.14 5.11 17.45
CA SER A 8 4.38 5.70 17.93
C SER A 8 5.59 4.82 17.58
N GLU A 9 5.45 3.51 17.71
CA GLU A 9 6.52 2.56 17.40
C GLU A 9 6.82 2.50 15.89
N PHE A 10 5.81 2.66 15.04
CA PHE A 10 5.98 2.79 13.59
C PHE A 10 6.70 4.09 13.22
N PHE A 11 6.34 5.19 13.87
CA PHE A 11 7.02 6.47 13.64
C PHE A 11 8.46 6.46 14.14
N ASP A 12 8.75 5.80 15.26
CA ASP A 12 10.12 5.63 15.74
C ASP A 12 10.95 4.75 14.79
N TYR A 13 10.36 3.70 14.23
CA TYR A 13 10.96 2.91 13.16
C TYR A 13 11.33 3.77 11.93
N ILE A 14 10.44 4.67 11.48
CA ILE A 14 10.73 5.58 10.37
C ILE A 14 11.83 6.58 10.74
N LYS A 15 11.84 7.09 11.99
CA LYS A 15 12.83 8.07 12.47
C LYS A 15 14.23 7.50 12.58
N ASP A 16 14.36 6.19 12.85
CA ASP A 16 15.64 5.51 13.02
C ASP A 16 16.65 5.88 11.92
N ALA A 17 17.88 6.24 12.31
CA ALA A 17 18.88 6.75 11.37
C ALA A 17 19.25 5.76 10.26
N SER A 18 19.12 4.45 10.53
CA SER A 18 19.39 3.40 9.55
C SER A 18 18.27 3.23 8.51
N PHE A 19 17.05 3.68 8.80
CA PHE A 19 15.93 3.56 7.87
C PHE A 19 16.19 4.38 6.59
N PRO A 20 16.20 3.76 5.40
CA PRO A 20 16.79 4.39 4.21
C PRO A 20 15.84 5.33 3.47
N CYS A 21 14.52 5.20 3.70
CA CYS A 21 13.51 5.89 2.90
C CYS A 21 13.38 7.37 3.29
N VAL A 22 14.05 8.25 2.53
CA VAL A 22 13.93 9.71 2.72
C VAL A 22 12.51 10.24 2.49
N GLY A 23 11.74 9.61 1.60
CA GLY A 23 10.34 9.99 1.33
C GLY A 23 9.47 9.81 2.57
N ALA A 24 9.53 8.63 3.20
CA ALA A 24 8.80 8.35 4.43
C ALA A 24 9.26 9.22 5.60
N LYS A 25 10.57 9.49 5.74
CA LYS A 25 11.07 10.44 6.75
C LYS A 25 10.52 11.85 6.54
N SER A 26 10.48 12.32 5.29
CA SER A 26 9.92 13.63 4.95
C SER A 26 8.41 13.68 5.19
N ALA A 27 7.68 12.64 4.79
CA ALA A 27 6.24 12.53 5.01
C ALA A 27 5.92 12.59 6.51
N LEU A 28 6.65 11.83 7.34
CA LEU A 28 6.49 11.86 8.79
C LEU A 28 6.78 13.25 9.39
N ALA A 29 7.87 13.89 8.97
CA ALA A 29 8.24 15.23 9.46
C ALA A 29 7.19 16.31 9.13
N GLN A 30 6.38 16.09 8.10
CA GLN A 30 5.33 17.00 7.63
C GLN A 30 3.92 16.53 8.02
N ASN A 31 3.78 15.51 8.89
CA ASN A 31 2.49 14.90 9.27
C ASN A 31 1.66 14.40 8.05
N ALA A 32 2.34 13.93 7.01
CA ALA A 32 1.74 13.43 5.77
C ALA A 32 1.58 11.90 5.75
N ILE A 33 1.60 11.26 6.93
CA ILE A 33 1.31 9.83 7.09
C ILE A 33 0.05 9.70 7.94
N LYS A 34 -1.05 9.24 7.34
CA LYS A 34 -2.23 8.79 8.10
C LYS A 34 -2.03 7.34 8.54
N THR A 35 -2.47 6.97 9.73
CA THR A 35 -2.42 5.57 10.18
C THR A 35 -3.79 5.05 10.63
N ILE A 36 -3.96 3.73 10.55
CA ILE A 36 -5.06 3.01 11.18
C ILE A 36 -4.52 1.74 11.85
N ILE A 37 -4.97 1.48 13.08
CA ILE A 37 -4.59 0.27 13.83
C ILE A 37 -5.65 -0.82 13.62
N MET A 38 -5.20 -1.86 12.93
CA MET A 38 -5.95 -3.06 12.60
C MET A 38 -5.65 -4.16 13.61
N SER A 39 -6.61 -5.07 13.77
CA SER A 39 -6.46 -6.32 14.50
C SER A 39 -5.73 -7.36 13.63
N ASP A 40 -5.91 -8.64 13.90
CA ASP A 40 -5.28 -9.75 13.16
C ASP A 40 -5.74 -9.81 11.68
N PHE A 41 -4.89 -10.37 10.80
CA PHE A 41 -5.22 -10.60 9.41
C PHE A 41 -6.41 -11.55 9.17
N ALA A 42 -6.82 -12.37 10.14
CA ALA A 42 -8.03 -13.15 10.07
C ALA A 42 -9.30 -12.39 10.53
N ASP A 43 -9.16 -11.20 11.13
CA ASP A 43 -10.29 -10.41 11.61
C ASP A 43 -10.82 -9.49 10.50
N GLU A 44 -12.03 -9.76 10.04
CA GLU A 44 -12.73 -8.99 9.02
C GLU A 44 -13.60 -7.86 9.60
N SER A 45 -13.72 -7.77 10.94
CA SER A 45 -14.62 -6.81 11.60
C SER A 45 -14.29 -5.34 11.33
N LYS A 46 -13.06 -5.06 10.91
CA LYS A 46 -12.56 -3.71 10.59
C LYS A 46 -12.40 -3.44 9.10
N ASP A 47 -12.81 -4.36 8.22
CA ASP A 47 -12.59 -4.21 6.77
C ASP A 47 -13.31 -2.99 6.20
N LEU A 48 -14.55 -2.76 6.64
CA LEU A 48 -15.29 -1.55 6.27
C LEU A 48 -14.61 -0.28 6.79
N ALA A 49 -14.01 -0.32 7.99
CA ALA A 49 -13.32 0.84 8.55
C ALA A 49 -12.04 1.17 7.77
N LEU A 50 -11.23 0.16 7.43
CA LEU A 50 -10.05 0.33 6.58
C LEU A 50 -10.45 0.82 5.18
N TYR A 51 -11.49 0.23 4.61
CA TYR A 51 -12.02 0.63 3.30
C TYR A 51 -12.43 2.11 3.29
N LEU A 52 -13.29 2.54 4.22
CA LEU A 52 -13.72 3.94 4.32
C LEU A 52 -12.55 4.90 4.56
N ALA A 53 -11.56 4.50 5.35
CA ALA A 53 -10.36 5.30 5.59
C ALA A 53 -9.49 5.45 4.33
N LEU A 54 -9.43 4.42 3.47
CA LEU A 54 -8.75 4.48 2.17
C LEU A 54 -9.50 5.38 1.18
N LEU A 55 -10.85 5.32 1.17
CA LEU A 55 -11.66 6.26 0.38
C LEU A 55 -11.38 7.70 0.80
N GLU A 56 -11.50 7.99 2.10
CA GLU A 56 -11.24 9.33 2.65
C GLU A 56 -9.80 9.77 2.36
N PHE A 57 -8.83 8.86 2.44
CA PHE A 57 -7.45 9.18 2.09
C PHE A 57 -7.32 9.55 0.62
N GLY A 58 -7.88 8.76 -0.30
CA GLY A 58 -7.88 9.02 -1.74
C GLY A 58 -8.52 10.37 -2.10
N GLU A 59 -9.69 10.66 -1.53
CA GLU A 59 -10.43 11.92 -1.75
C GLU A 59 -9.67 13.16 -1.27
N ASN A 60 -8.80 13.02 -0.25
CA ASN A 60 -8.06 14.13 0.35
C ASN A 60 -6.59 14.20 -0.09
N LEU A 61 -6.20 13.46 -1.13
CA LEU A 61 -4.85 13.56 -1.69
C LEU A 61 -4.62 14.94 -2.34
N ASP A 62 -3.50 15.56 -1.99
CA ASP A 62 -2.96 16.70 -2.71
C ASP A 62 -1.92 16.19 -3.73
N LEU A 63 -2.36 16.02 -4.97
CA LEU A 63 -1.52 15.52 -6.05
C LEU A 63 -0.41 16.51 -6.46
N GLU A 64 -0.53 17.78 -6.10
CA GLU A 64 0.44 18.82 -6.42
C GLU A 64 1.47 19.02 -5.28
N SER A 65 1.19 18.46 -4.10
CA SER A 65 2.09 18.49 -2.95
C SER A 65 3.48 17.96 -3.31
N PRO A 66 4.56 18.66 -2.90
CA PRO A 66 5.93 18.13 -3.00
C PRO A 66 6.22 17.00 -2.02
N ILE A 67 5.34 16.79 -1.03
CA ILE A 67 5.52 15.82 0.02
C ILE A 67 4.66 14.60 -0.30
N VAL A 68 5.31 13.43 -0.31
CA VAL A 68 4.59 12.15 -0.44
C VAL A 68 3.58 12.03 0.69
N GLN A 69 2.33 11.76 0.34
CA GLN A 69 1.29 11.41 1.30
C GLN A 69 1.12 9.90 1.31
N SER A 70 1.13 9.31 2.50
CA SER A 70 1.03 7.87 2.68
C SER A 70 -0.07 7.53 3.68
N PHE A 71 -0.68 6.36 3.49
CA PHE A 71 -1.59 5.76 4.46
C PHE A 71 -1.00 4.44 4.96
N ALA A 72 -0.95 4.23 6.27
CA ALA A 72 -0.39 3.05 6.90
C ALA A 72 -1.44 2.26 7.68
N ALA A 73 -1.77 1.05 7.23
CA ALA A 73 -2.57 0.10 7.99
C ALA A 73 -1.65 -0.83 8.79
N ILE A 74 -1.68 -0.74 10.12
CA ILE A 74 -0.77 -1.46 11.03
C ILE A 74 -1.56 -2.57 11.72
N PHE A 75 -1.16 -3.83 11.51
CA PHE A 75 -1.84 -5.01 12.04
C PHE A 75 -1.12 -5.53 13.28
N ALA A 76 -1.38 -4.87 14.41
CA ALA A 76 -0.57 -5.02 15.63
C ALA A 76 -0.70 -6.39 16.31
N GLU A 77 -1.80 -7.09 16.05
CA GLU A 77 -2.10 -8.41 16.63
C GLU A 77 -1.64 -9.56 15.73
N THR A 78 -1.37 -9.30 14.45
CA THR A 78 -0.94 -10.31 13.50
C THR A 78 0.46 -10.82 13.79
N ARG A 79 0.58 -12.14 13.92
CA ARG A 79 1.85 -12.86 13.92
C ARG A 79 2.04 -13.45 12.53
N THR A 80 3.09 -13.07 11.83
CA THR A 80 3.45 -13.70 10.55
C THR A 80 4.64 -14.62 10.73
N GLY A 81 4.60 -15.77 10.06
CA GLY A 81 5.72 -16.67 9.90
C GLY A 81 6.83 -16.06 9.04
N ASP A 82 6.99 -16.57 7.83
CA ASP A 82 8.03 -16.13 6.89
C ASP A 82 7.49 -15.16 5.82
N GLU A 83 8.28 -14.86 4.81
CA GLU A 83 7.86 -13.98 3.71
C GLU A 83 6.77 -14.61 2.84
N ILE A 84 6.69 -15.95 2.74
CA ILE A 84 5.66 -16.64 1.96
C ILE A 84 4.31 -16.47 2.65
N GLU A 85 4.28 -16.76 3.95
CA GLU A 85 3.07 -16.61 4.75
C GLU A 85 2.59 -15.15 4.76
N PHE A 86 3.50 -14.19 4.93
CA PHE A 86 3.16 -12.77 4.86
C PHE A 86 2.60 -12.38 3.49
N GLU A 87 3.20 -12.83 2.39
CA GLU A 87 2.72 -12.57 1.03
C GLU A 87 1.31 -13.12 0.80
N MET A 88 1.04 -14.35 1.25
CA MET A 88 -0.29 -14.95 1.14
C MET A 88 -1.34 -14.11 1.88
N LEU A 89 -1.05 -13.75 3.13
CA LEU A 89 -1.96 -12.96 3.96
C LEU A 89 -2.16 -11.53 3.43
N LEU A 90 -1.10 -10.93 2.88
CA LEU A 90 -1.18 -9.63 2.19
C LEU A 90 -2.18 -9.71 1.04
N TRP A 91 -2.05 -10.69 0.16
CA TRP A 91 -2.94 -10.83 -0.98
C TRP A 91 -4.37 -11.21 -0.56
N GLU A 92 -4.54 -12.05 0.46
CA GLU A 92 -5.86 -12.33 1.05
C GLU A 92 -6.56 -11.05 1.50
N ARG A 93 -5.83 -10.17 2.19
CA ARG A 93 -6.39 -8.93 2.70
C ARG A 93 -6.70 -7.94 1.58
N LEU A 94 -5.85 -7.82 0.56
CA LEU A 94 -6.14 -6.98 -0.60
C LEU A 94 -7.36 -7.47 -1.37
N ARG A 95 -7.53 -8.81 -1.53
CA ARG A 95 -8.75 -9.39 -2.09
C ARG A 95 -10.00 -9.07 -1.26
N ALA A 96 -9.90 -9.11 0.07
CA ALA A 96 -11.03 -8.80 0.94
C ALA A 96 -11.49 -7.35 0.79
N ILE A 97 -10.55 -6.39 0.79
CA ILE A 97 -10.86 -4.97 0.63
C ILE A 97 -11.40 -4.68 -0.78
N GLN A 98 -10.80 -5.27 -1.83
CA GLN A 98 -11.28 -5.07 -3.19
C GLN A 98 -12.67 -5.68 -3.43
N LYS A 99 -13.02 -6.78 -2.76
CA LYS A 99 -14.39 -7.30 -2.78
C LYS A 99 -15.39 -6.32 -2.18
N VAL A 100 -15.04 -5.64 -1.09
CA VAL A 100 -15.87 -4.57 -0.52
C VAL A 100 -16.03 -3.45 -1.54
N ASP A 101 -14.94 -3.03 -2.18
CA ASP A 101 -14.97 -1.96 -3.18
C ASP A 101 -15.86 -2.28 -4.39
N ALA A 102 -15.70 -3.47 -4.95
CA ALA A 102 -16.54 -3.98 -6.03
C ALA A 102 -18.01 -4.08 -5.60
N TYR A 103 -18.30 -4.51 -4.36
CA TYR A 103 -19.65 -4.55 -3.82
C TYR A 103 -20.29 -3.17 -3.69
N MET A 104 -19.49 -2.15 -3.34
CA MET A 104 -19.91 -0.75 -3.28
C MET A 104 -20.10 -0.13 -4.67
N GLY A 105 -19.68 -0.84 -5.72
CA GLY A 105 -19.93 -0.47 -7.12
C GLY A 105 -18.97 0.56 -7.68
N ASN A 106 -17.77 0.68 -7.10
CA ASN A 106 -16.74 1.55 -7.65
C ASN A 106 -16.04 0.88 -8.82
N ASP A 107 -15.83 1.67 -9.87
CA ASP A 107 -15.01 1.27 -11.00
C ASP A 107 -13.52 1.29 -10.61
N TRP A 108 -12.73 0.53 -11.36
CA TRP A 108 -11.26 0.60 -11.26
C TRP A 108 -10.78 2.00 -11.67
N ASP A 109 -9.57 2.37 -11.23
CA ASP A 109 -8.97 3.65 -11.62
C ASP A 109 -8.68 3.64 -13.14
N GLU A 110 -9.18 4.63 -13.86
CA GLU A 110 -9.09 4.71 -15.33
C GLU A 110 -7.64 4.81 -15.86
N GLU A 111 -6.70 5.23 -15.01
CA GLU A 111 -5.28 5.41 -15.38
C GLU A 111 -4.44 4.14 -15.17
N THR A 112 -5.02 3.06 -14.64
CA THR A 112 -4.33 1.80 -14.33
C THR A 112 -5.13 0.57 -14.75
N ASP A 113 -4.45 -0.56 -14.87
CA ASP A 113 -5.08 -1.81 -15.26
C ASP A 113 -5.47 -2.64 -14.03
N SER A 114 -6.58 -3.37 -14.10
CA SER A 114 -7.01 -4.30 -13.05
C SER A 114 -6.34 -5.68 -13.14
N ASP A 115 -5.76 -6.01 -14.29
CA ASP A 115 -5.03 -7.26 -14.51
C ASP A 115 -3.69 -7.26 -13.75
N PRO A 116 -3.50 -8.14 -12.75
CA PRO A 116 -2.26 -8.19 -11.97
C PRO A 116 -1.01 -8.60 -12.77
N HIS A 117 -1.17 -9.07 -14.01
CA HIS A 117 -0.06 -9.37 -14.91
C HIS A 117 0.34 -8.16 -15.77
N SER A 118 -0.52 -7.13 -15.87
CA SER A 118 -0.23 -5.94 -16.63
C SER A 118 0.95 -5.15 -16.04
N PRO A 119 1.87 -4.64 -16.87
CA PRO A 119 2.87 -3.67 -16.42
C PRO A 119 2.28 -2.36 -15.86
N LYS A 120 1.00 -2.08 -16.15
CA LYS A 120 0.24 -0.94 -15.64
C LYS A 120 -0.72 -1.31 -14.50
N PHE A 121 -0.61 -2.52 -13.95
CA PHE A 121 -1.39 -2.89 -12.78
C PHE A 121 -1.12 -1.92 -11.63
N SER A 122 -2.16 -1.50 -10.92
CA SER A 122 -2.04 -0.93 -9.57
C SER A 122 -3.31 -1.23 -8.82
N MET A 123 -3.22 -1.57 -7.53
CA MET A 123 -4.39 -1.87 -6.72
C MET A 123 -5.28 -0.63 -6.59
N SER A 124 -6.44 -0.64 -7.24
CA SER A 124 -7.44 0.41 -7.12
C SER A 124 -8.45 0.09 -6.02
N ILE A 125 -8.68 1.06 -5.14
CA ILE A 125 -9.73 1.04 -4.12
C ILE A 125 -10.44 2.39 -4.19
N GLY A 126 -11.75 2.39 -4.44
CA GLY A 126 -12.52 3.63 -4.54
C GLY A 126 -12.14 4.51 -5.72
N GLY A 127 -11.72 3.91 -6.83
CA GLY A 127 -11.21 4.63 -7.99
C GLY A 127 -9.83 5.28 -7.78
N THR A 128 -9.14 5.02 -6.67
CA THR A 128 -7.77 5.49 -6.43
C THR A 128 -6.78 4.33 -6.46
N SER A 129 -5.79 4.42 -7.33
CA SER A 129 -4.68 3.45 -7.39
C SER A 129 -3.59 3.68 -6.37
N PHE A 130 -3.16 2.58 -5.73
CA PHE A 130 -2.11 2.58 -4.72
C PHE A 130 -0.98 1.61 -5.04
N PHE A 131 0.25 2.12 -5.04
CA PHE A 131 1.45 1.30 -4.88
C PHE A 131 1.59 0.89 -3.42
N ILE A 132 1.45 -0.41 -3.16
CA ILE A 132 1.41 -0.96 -1.80
C ILE A 132 2.79 -1.49 -1.40
N ILE A 133 3.23 -1.13 -0.19
CA ILE A 133 4.47 -1.64 0.40
C ILE A 133 4.12 -2.44 1.65
N GLY A 134 4.40 -3.73 1.62
CA GLY A 134 4.33 -4.62 2.78
C GLY A 134 5.59 -4.53 3.64
N LEU A 135 5.39 -4.38 4.95
CA LEU A 135 6.40 -4.49 5.99
C LEU A 135 6.05 -5.67 6.90
N HIS A 136 7.03 -6.45 7.34
CA HIS A 136 6.83 -7.49 8.35
C HIS A 136 8.14 -7.87 9.06
N PRO A 137 8.09 -8.49 10.26
CA PRO A 137 9.27 -8.67 11.12
C PRO A 137 10.38 -9.52 10.51
N LYS A 138 10.04 -10.41 9.57
CA LYS A 138 10.96 -11.38 8.96
C LYS A 138 11.30 -11.06 7.51
N ALA A 139 11.06 -9.83 7.05
CA ALA A 139 11.39 -9.42 5.70
C ALA A 139 12.87 -9.64 5.39
N SER A 140 13.21 -10.12 4.21
CA SER A 140 14.60 -10.28 3.76
C SER A 140 15.31 -8.92 3.67
N ARG A 141 14.61 -7.89 3.21
CA ARG A 141 15.10 -6.49 3.16
C ARG A 141 14.98 -5.85 4.55
N PRO A 142 16.08 -5.37 5.18
CA PRO A 142 16.02 -4.73 6.49
C PRO A 142 15.10 -3.50 6.54
N ALA A 143 15.03 -2.73 5.44
CA ALA A 143 14.14 -1.57 5.31
C ALA A 143 12.64 -1.92 5.36
N ARG A 144 12.28 -3.21 5.33
CA ARG A 144 10.90 -3.70 5.46
C ARG A 144 10.65 -4.44 6.79
N ARG A 145 11.64 -4.48 7.70
CA ARG A 145 11.54 -5.17 9.00
C ARG A 145 10.94 -4.28 10.07
N PHE A 146 9.66 -3.97 9.94
CA PHE A 146 8.89 -3.41 11.04
C PHE A 146 8.28 -4.53 11.89
N LYS A 147 8.12 -4.29 13.20
CA LYS A 147 7.76 -5.34 14.16
C LYS A 147 6.30 -5.81 14.10
N TYR A 148 5.44 -5.06 13.41
CA TYR A 148 4.10 -5.50 13.07
C TYR A 148 3.98 -5.58 11.54
N PRO A 149 3.18 -6.51 11.02
CA PRO A 149 2.75 -6.45 9.63
C PRO A 149 2.06 -5.11 9.34
N THR A 150 2.49 -4.43 8.27
CA THR A 150 1.96 -3.12 7.90
C THR A 150 1.84 -3.01 6.39
N PHE A 151 0.75 -2.44 5.90
CA PHE A 151 0.60 -2.03 4.50
C PHE A 151 0.70 -0.52 4.39
N ILE A 152 1.60 -0.05 3.54
CA ILE A 152 1.73 1.35 3.20
C ILE A 152 1.12 1.55 1.82
N PHE A 153 0.10 2.39 1.73
CA PHE A 153 -0.57 2.77 0.49
C PHE A 153 -0.03 4.14 0.06
N ASN A 154 0.53 4.21 -1.14
CA ASN A 154 1.00 5.45 -1.75
C ASN A 154 0.30 5.63 -3.10
N SER A 155 -0.24 6.81 -3.37
CA SER A 155 -0.95 7.07 -4.63
C SER A 155 -0.05 6.93 -5.85
N THR A 156 -0.46 6.11 -6.81
CA THR A 156 0.23 5.99 -8.11
C THR A 156 0.18 7.31 -8.88
N ALA A 157 -0.94 8.04 -8.83
CA ALA A 157 -1.10 9.35 -9.47
C ALA A 157 -0.15 10.41 -8.87
N GLN A 158 0.00 10.45 -7.54
CA GLN A 158 0.95 11.36 -6.90
C GLN A 158 2.40 11.01 -7.29
N PHE A 159 2.77 9.73 -7.35
CA PHE A 159 4.08 9.34 -7.85
C PHE A 159 4.29 9.69 -9.32
N ALA A 160 3.26 9.60 -10.17
CA ALA A 160 3.36 10.03 -11.56
C ALA A 160 3.66 11.55 -11.65
N LYS A 161 3.00 12.38 -10.84
CA LYS A 161 3.27 13.83 -10.74
C LYS A 161 4.70 14.11 -10.25
N LEU A 162 5.12 13.47 -9.17
CA LEU A 162 6.48 13.62 -8.63
C LEU A 162 7.57 13.20 -9.64
N ARG A 163 7.28 12.21 -10.50
CA ARG A 163 8.17 11.80 -11.61
C ARG A 163 8.21 12.86 -12.71
N ALA A 164 7.05 13.34 -13.16
CA ALA A 164 6.95 14.37 -14.19
C ALA A 164 7.74 15.64 -13.82
N ASP A 165 7.77 15.98 -12.53
CA ASP A 165 8.50 17.15 -12.02
C ASP A 165 9.99 16.89 -11.71
N GLY A 166 10.50 15.68 -11.98
CA GLY A 166 11.89 15.27 -11.74
C GLY A 166 12.27 15.09 -10.25
N ARG A 167 11.35 15.36 -9.32
CA ARG A 167 11.57 15.24 -7.86
C ARG A 167 11.76 13.79 -7.43
N PHE A 168 11.08 12.86 -8.10
CA PHE A 168 11.14 11.43 -7.80
C PHE A 168 12.52 10.80 -8.06
N GLU A 169 13.19 11.15 -9.16
CA GLU A 169 14.44 10.46 -9.55
C GLU A 169 15.57 10.68 -8.55
N LYS A 170 15.75 11.93 -8.08
CA LYS A 170 16.73 12.22 -7.04
C LYS A 170 16.42 11.49 -5.73
N MET A 171 15.14 11.48 -5.34
CA MET A 171 14.69 10.76 -4.15
C MET A 171 14.99 9.26 -4.27
N ARG A 172 14.62 8.65 -5.41
CA ARG A 172 14.83 7.24 -5.73
C ARG A 172 16.30 6.85 -5.68
N GLN A 173 17.20 7.65 -6.28
CA GLN A 173 18.63 7.37 -6.24
C GLN A 173 19.15 7.32 -4.80
N ILE A 174 18.80 8.31 -3.98
CA ILE A 174 19.20 8.36 -2.56
C ILE A 174 18.66 7.15 -1.80
N ILE A 175 17.39 6.78 -2.02
CA ILE A 175 16.79 5.60 -1.37
C ILE A 175 17.54 4.33 -1.76
N ARG A 176 17.88 4.15 -3.04
CA ARG A 176 18.61 2.96 -3.52
C ARG A 176 20.02 2.86 -2.95
N GLU A 177 20.74 3.97 -2.86
CA GLU A 177 22.08 4.00 -2.27
C GLU A 177 22.03 3.64 -0.79
N ARG A 178 21.08 4.19 -0.04
CA ARG A 178 20.89 3.88 1.39
C ARG A 178 20.40 2.46 1.63
N ASP A 179 19.45 1.97 0.84
CA ASP A 179 18.97 0.59 0.93
C ASP A 179 20.10 -0.40 0.61
N LYS A 180 20.93 -0.12 -0.39
CA LYS A 180 22.12 -0.93 -0.67
C LYS A 180 23.11 -0.92 0.49
N ALA A 181 23.35 0.24 1.11
CA ALA A 181 24.23 0.34 2.27
C ALA A 181 23.69 -0.45 3.47
N LEU A 182 22.36 -0.47 3.66
CA LEU A 182 21.70 -1.19 4.74
C LEU A 182 21.59 -2.70 4.49
N ALA A 183 21.19 -3.10 3.28
CA ALA A 183 20.93 -4.49 2.89
C ALA A 183 22.17 -5.22 2.35
N GLY A 184 23.24 -4.49 2.06
CA GLY A 184 24.48 -5.01 1.48
C GLY A 184 24.43 -5.26 -0.04
N ASN A 185 23.26 -5.16 -0.68
CA ASN A 185 23.09 -5.36 -2.12
C ASN A 185 21.90 -4.55 -2.69
N ILE A 186 21.86 -4.43 -4.02
CA ILE A 186 20.75 -3.78 -4.75
C ILE A 186 19.50 -4.67 -4.64
N ASN A 187 18.32 -4.07 -4.44
CA ASN A 187 17.07 -4.82 -4.43
C ASN A 187 16.71 -5.24 -5.87
N PRO A 188 16.76 -6.54 -6.21
CA PRO A 188 16.46 -6.99 -7.57
C PRO A 188 14.98 -6.90 -7.91
N MET A 189 14.10 -6.76 -6.90
CA MET A 189 12.66 -6.64 -7.11
C MET A 189 12.21 -5.22 -7.47
N LEU A 190 13.07 -4.20 -7.31
CA LEU A 190 12.69 -2.82 -7.62
C LEU A 190 12.73 -2.56 -9.13
N THR A 191 11.58 -2.63 -9.78
CA THR A 191 11.37 -2.22 -11.18
C THR A 191 10.60 -0.90 -11.25
N ASP A 192 10.72 -0.20 -12.38
CA ASP A 192 9.90 0.99 -12.62
C ASP A 192 8.46 0.62 -12.97
N TYR A 193 7.56 1.54 -12.63
CA TYR A 193 6.16 1.42 -13.02
C TYR A 193 6.06 1.39 -14.55
N GLY A 194 5.33 0.41 -15.10
CA GLY A 194 5.24 0.19 -16.53
C GLY A 194 6.24 -0.82 -17.12
N ASP A 195 7.31 -1.20 -16.40
CA ASP A 195 8.27 -2.21 -16.89
C ASP A 195 7.78 -3.64 -16.62
N ARG A 196 7.29 -3.87 -15.40
CA ARG A 196 6.67 -5.10 -14.92
C ARG A 196 5.55 -4.73 -13.95
N SER A 197 4.58 -5.64 -13.78
CA SER A 197 3.53 -5.45 -12.77
C SER A 197 4.13 -5.16 -11.40
N GLU A 198 3.68 -4.07 -10.78
CA GLU A 198 4.08 -3.70 -9.42
C GLU A 198 3.55 -4.65 -8.35
N ALA A 199 2.58 -5.52 -8.68
CA ALA A 199 2.11 -6.59 -7.79
C ALA A 199 3.27 -7.42 -7.22
N ARG A 200 4.32 -7.65 -8.03
CA ARG A 200 5.52 -8.40 -7.65
C ARG A 200 6.34 -7.73 -6.54
N GLN A 201 6.09 -6.45 -6.28
CA GLN A 201 6.86 -5.64 -5.33
C GLN A 201 6.15 -5.45 -3.99
N TYR A 202 4.86 -5.80 -3.90
CA TYR A 202 4.02 -5.47 -2.75
C TYR A 202 4.53 -6.14 -1.47
N SER A 203 4.71 -7.46 -1.46
CA SER A 203 5.21 -8.20 -0.28
C SER A 203 6.66 -7.84 0.06
N GLY A 204 7.48 -7.55 -0.94
CA GLY A 204 8.92 -7.29 -0.79
C GLY A 204 9.78 -8.55 -0.75
N ARG A 205 9.15 -9.71 -0.93
CA ARG A 205 9.81 -11.01 -1.09
C ARG A 205 10.54 -11.06 -2.43
N MET A 206 11.66 -11.79 -2.48
CA MET A 206 12.26 -12.15 -3.77
C MET A 206 11.41 -13.23 -4.44
N LEU A 207 11.00 -12.98 -5.69
CA LEU A 207 10.09 -13.85 -6.41
C LEU A 207 10.78 -14.57 -7.58
N PRO A 208 10.39 -15.81 -7.90
CA PRO A 208 10.80 -16.45 -9.14
C PRO A 208 10.20 -15.71 -10.35
N GLU A 209 10.77 -15.95 -11.53
CA GLU A 209 10.32 -15.30 -12.77
C GLU A 209 8.87 -15.68 -13.12
N GLU A 210 8.50 -16.94 -12.91
CA GLU A 210 7.16 -17.49 -13.18
C GLU A 210 6.13 -17.19 -12.07
N TRP A 211 6.46 -16.34 -11.10
CA TRP A 211 5.49 -16.00 -10.06
C TRP A 211 4.30 -15.24 -10.65
N GLU A 212 3.11 -15.54 -10.14
CA GLU A 212 1.86 -14.87 -10.48
C GLU A 212 1.21 -14.35 -9.20
N ALA A 213 0.62 -13.15 -9.28
CA ALA A 213 -0.10 -12.63 -8.13
C ALA A 213 -1.36 -13.48 -7.91
N PRO A 214 -1.62 -13.97 -6.68
CA PRO A 214 -2.84 -14.71 -6.38
C PRO A 214 -4.01 -13.72 -6.24
N PHE A 215 -4.30 -12.96 -7.28
CA PHE A 215 -5.29 -11.89 -7.26
C PHE A 215 -6.20 -12.04 -8.47
N ASP A 216 -7.51 -12.00 -8.21
CA ASP A 216 -8.55 -12.08 -9.23
C ASP A 216 -9.50 -10.90 -8.97
N PRO A 217 -9.36 -9.79 -9.72
CA PRO A 217 -10.14 -8.58 -9.50
C PRO A 217 -11.64 -8.87 -9.67
N LYS A 218 -12.46 -8.31 -8.80
CA LYS A 218 -13.92 -8.38 -8.93
C LYS A 218 -14.45 -7.16 -9.65
N GLU A 219 -15.28 -7.42 -10.65
CA GLU A 219 -16.05 -6.39 -11.34
C GLU A 219 -17.04 -5.73 -10.37
N PRO A 220 -17.27 -4.41 -10.49
CA PRO A 220 -18.24 -3.72 -9.66
C PRO A 220 -19.64 -4.33 -9.81
N VAL A 221 -20.37 -4.40 -8.70
CA VAL A 221 -21.75 -4.88 -8.68
C VAL A 221 -22.61 -3.88 -9.43
N ASN A 222 -22.97 -4.23 -10.66
CA ASN A 222 -23.92 -3.45 -11.43
C ASN A 222 -25.34 -3.70 -10.91
N VAL A 223 -25.77 -2.90 -9.94
CA VAL A 223 -27.15 -2.93 -9.45
C VAL A 223 -28.08 -2.47 -10.59
N PRO A 224 -29.03 -3.31 -11.07
CA PRO A 224 -29.94 -2.91 -12.12
C PRO A 224 -30.71 -1.63 -11.77
N PRO A 225 -31.05 -0.77 -12.76
CA PRO A 225 -31.70 0.52 -12.50
C PRO A 225 -32.97 0.45 -11.63
N HIS A 226 -33.72 -0.64 -11.69
CA HIS A 226 -34.94 -0.84 -10.91
C HIS A 226 -34.71 -1.08 -9.41
N TYR A 227 -33.48 -1.44 -8.99
CA TYR A 227 -33.09 -1.55 -7.58
C TYR A 227 -32.35 -0.30 -7.07
N ARG A 228 -31.97 0.65 -7.93
CA ARG A 228 -31.26 1.89 -7.54
C ARG A 228 -32.17 2.93 -6.86
N ALA A 229 -33.49 2.79 -6.96
CA ALA A 229 -34.44 3.79 -6.48
C ALA A 229 -35.07 3.44 -5.11
N LYS A 230 -34.43 3.90 -4.02
CA LYS A 230 -35.10 4.45 -2.81
C LYS A 230 -34.15 5.07 -1.77
N VAL A 231 -32.87 5.32 -2.07
CA VAL A 231 -32.01 6.17 -1.22
C VAL A 231 -31.96 7.55 -1.84
N GLY A 232 -33.04 8.31 -1.65
CA GLY A 232 -33.08 9.72 -2.02
C GLY A 232 -32.12 10.50 -1.13
N HIS A 233 -31.15 11.18 -1.75
CA HIS A 233 -30.43 12.28 -1.13
C HIS A 233 -31.44 13.32 -0.59
N LYS A 234 -31.51 13.39 0.74
CA LYS A 234 -31.77 14.62 1.49
C LYS A 234 -30.84 14.64 2.68
N LEU A 235 -29.71 15.32 2.52
CA LEU A 235 -29.08 16.13 3.55
C LEU A 235 -28.96 17.54 3.00
#